data_AF-A0A199XQ06-F1
#
_entry.id   AF-A0A199XQ06-F1
#
_cell.length_a   1.000
_cell.length_b   1.000
_cell.length_c   1.000
_cell.angle_alpha   90.00
_cell.angle_beta   90.00
_cell.angle_gamma   90.00
#
_symmetry.space_group_name_H-M   'P 1'
#
loop_
_entity.id
_entity.type
_entity.pdbx_description
1 polymer ?
#
loop_
_entity_poly.entity_id
_entity_poly.type
_entity_poly.pdbx_seq_one_letter_code
_entity_poly.pdbx_strand_id
1 'polypeptide(L)'
;MFLLVIVSIQAQEKISSKKKKFYIPTIQYSQFPILDNVLTQTTFYQMDRELIQEELVLKKNYFNINGFIKDPANGKLKIYLTIALPKFTATKIDSTFDTKQKKWKYAISSNYDVRIKVEAKCADKLLLSEDFNTIEPYVVGTEYQKSNLKEAFANTSKANLDAARKVDYNIEDLGIDKVIYQSVDKIQNYLNYKFGYSKGESKEKFEFVTSKDHPEYKQMLDFENEISAQMQKVTFEKGLDEKTLLPHLNYLESLLTKYPPLPTNEYIRFIVLNNLAQTYFLLENKEKALLFANLLIENDKLDSRGSTIINRVKNAFFVDKMIRSHTNRFVDLKKLGLKIAEEKEEMRLAFFEKIEQQDADWEIEKANREAALMKSKTQRFNMLDSIPYQSKPDLLAKVIASLGGSQALKSIEKAHMLSKLFIEGNRVSQTEEKWATTSNYLLKKKMPENYYEIVNGPEAWSHDDRESGVNAKWAKQTSYGYNMLAKNLDLINFISDLRLDVWNDFELLGDEMVEGKLCYHLNYFEKTLNSANRTIPKTDHHLFIDKTNHSIVASEKTEYDNGNKSFFERKLFLDYRPVLALNSGNLPFKVVYEIEDFNGETVYQEWREKIDINPVFGNRIFIKEVYFGGFK
;
A
#
# COMPACT_ATOMS: atom_id res chain seq x y z
N MET A 1 -42.12 -68.99 15.38
CA MET A 1 -42.02 -67.65 14.78
C MET A 1 -40.78 -66.98 15.34
N PHE A 2 -39.64 -67.12 14.65
CA PHE A 2 -38.40 -66.41 14.91
C PHE A 2 -37.95 -65.86 13.56
N LEU A 3 -38.20 -64.57 13.34
CA LEU A 3 -37.73 -63.87 12.15
C LEU A 3 -36.23 -63.63 12.32
N LEU A 4 -35.43 -64.32 11.51
CA LEU A 4 -34.04 -63.97 11.25
C LEU A 4 -34.01 -62.61 10.54
N VAL A 5 -33.55 -61.58 11.25
CA VAL A 5 -33.11 -60.33 10.62
C VAL A 5 -31.78 -60.61 9.96
N ILE A 6 -31.81 -60.84 8.65
CA ILE A 6 -30.64 -60.84 7.79
C ILE A 6 -30.19 -59.39 7.68
N VAL A 7 -29.18 -59.00 8.47
CA VAL A 7 -28.41 -57.78 8.20
C VAL A 7 -27.51 -58.11 7.01
N SER A 8 -27.96 -57.73 5.83
CA SER A 8 -27.16 -57.74 4.61
C SER A 8 -25.94 -56.84 4.80
N ILE A 9 -24.79 -57.46 5.11
CA ILE A 9 -23.48 -56.83 4.94
C ILE A 9 -23.31 -56.65 3.44
N GLN A 10 -23.66 -55.47 2.91
CA GLN A 10 -23.28 -55.10 1.56
C GLN A 10 -21.75 -55.20 1.45
N ALA A 11 -21.29 -56.06 0.56
CA ALA A 11 -19.90 -56.14 0.15
C ALA A 11 -19.44 -54.72 -0.24
N GLN A 12 -18.45 -54.22 0.48
CA GLN A 12 -17.95 -52.87 0.31
C GLN A 12 -17.25 -52.75 -1.04
N GLU A 13 -17.71 -51.81 -1.86
CA GLU A 13 -17.11 -51.51 -3.16
C GLU A 13 -15.65 -51.11 -2.97
N LYS A 14 -14.76 -51.74 -3.75
CA LYS A 14 -13.32 -51.51 -3.69
C LYS A 14 -13.01 -50.07 -4.07
N ILE A 15 -12.79 -49.21 -3.07
CA ILE A 15 -12.38 -47.83 -3.29
C ILE A 15 -10.91 -47.79 -3.73
N SER A 16 -10.65 -47.07 -4.82
CA SER A 16 -9.34 -46.84 -5.41
C SER A 16 -9.05 -45.35 -5.44
N SER A 17 -7.77 -44.96 -5.31
CA SER A 17 -7.36 -43.56 -5.41
C SER A 17 -6.23 -43.35 -6.41
N LYS A 18 -6.12 -42.12 -6.90
CA LYS A 18 -4.96 -41.58 -7.59
C LYS A 18 -4.32 -40.49 -6.74
N LYS A 19 -3.00 -40.42 -6.82
CA LYS A 19 -2.22 -39.33 -6.21
C LYS A 19 -2.04 -38.19 -7.19
N LYS A 20 -2.33 -36.97 -6.75
CA LYS A 20 -2.03 -35.75 -7.50
C LYS A 20 -1.02 -34.90 -6.74
N LYS A 21 -0.06 -34.32 -7.47
CA LYS A 21 0.97 -33.43 -6.93
C LYS A 21 0.68 -32.02 -7.45
N PHE A 22 0.66 -31.06 -6.55
CA PHE A 22 0.62 -29.64 -6.88
C PHE A 22 1.95 -29.01 -6.50
N TYR A 23 2.43 -28.12 -7.34
CA TYR A 23 3.61 -27.30 -7.10
C TYR A 23 3.11 -25.88 -6.97
N ILE A 24 3.24 -25.31 -5.77
CA ILE A 24 2.72 -23.97 -5.47
C ILE A 24 3.86 -23.04 -5.07
N PRO A 25 3.81 -21.77 -5.48
CA PRO A 25 4.76 -20.76 -5.03
C PRO A 25 4.63 -20.57 -3.51
N THR A 26 5.75 -20.49 -2.81
CA THR A 26 5.79 -20.24 -1.35
C THR A 26 6.89 -19.24 -1.00
N ILE A 27 6.73 -18.58 0.13
CA ILE A 27 7.71 -17.63 0.65
C ILE A 27 8.40 -18.24 1.86
N GLN A 28 9.73 -18.26 1.86
CA GLN A 28 10.49 -18.46 3.10
C GLN A 28 10.58 -17.10 3.80
N TYR A 29 10.13 -17.07 5.05
CA TYR A 29 10.01 -15.84 5.82
C TYR A 29 11.21 -15.61 6.73
N SER A 30 11.44 -14.34 7.03
CA SER A 30 12.26 -13.93 8.16
C SER A 30 11.79 -14.58 9.47
N GLN A 31 12.75 -14.92 10.33
CA GLN A 31 12.47 -15.40 11.69
C GLN A 31 11.78 -14.32 12.55
N PHE A 32 11.78 -13.07 12.11
CA PHE A 32 11.25 -11.92 12.85
C PHE A 32 10.01 -11.34 12.13
N PRO A 33 8.78 -11.63 12.60
CA PRO A 33 7.56 -11.16 11.96
C PRO A 33 7.42 -9.64 11.85
N ILE A 34 8.04 -8.88 12.77
CA ILE A 34 8.06 -7.40 12.74
C ILE A 34 8.62 -6.83 11.44
N LEU A 35 9.38 -7.62 10.67
CA LEU A 35 9.99 -7.20 9.42
C LEU A 35 9.05 -7.31 8.21
N ASP A 36 7.84 -7.84 8.35
CA ASP A 36 6.95 -8.08 7.20
C ASP A 36 6.54 -6.82 6.45
N ASN A 37 6.38 -5.72 7.18
CA ASN A 37 6.05 -4.40 6.61
C ASN A 37 7.30 -3.50 6.46
N VAL A 38 8.49 -4.08 6.62
CA VAL A 38 9.77 -3.36 6.53
C VAL A 38 10.44 -3.72 5.22
N LEU A 39 10.49 -2.79 4.27
CA LEU A 39 11.02 -3.06 2.93
C LEU A 39 12.46 -2.54 2.73
N THR A 40 12.96 -1.69 3.62
CA THR A 40 14.28 -1.06 3.50
C THR A 40 15.24 -1.54 4.59
N GLN A 41 16.53 -1.58 4.25
CA GLN A 41 17.62 -1.92 5.15
C GLN A 41 18.79 -0.94 5.01
N THR A 42 19.53 -0.74 6.09
CA THR A 42 20.80 0.00 6.11
C THR A 42 21.83 -0.77 6.92
N THR A 43 23.07 -0.74 6.45
CA THR A 43 24.20 -1.36 7.16
C THR A 43 25.19 -0.27 7.57
N PHE A 44 25.52 -0.24 8.86
CA PHE A 44 26.50 0.64 9.47
C PHE A 44 27.74 -0.16 9.83
N TYR A 45 28.90 0.40 9.52
CA TYR A 45 30.19 -0.21 9.78
C TYR A 45 30.95 0.64 10.79
N GLN A 46 31.47 -0.01 11.83
CA GLN A 46 32.43 0.53 12.76
C GLN A 46 33.68 -0.32 12.64
N MET A 47 34.70 0.22 11.98
CA MET A 47 35.94 -0.50 11.68
C MET A 47 37.14 0.21 12.29
N ASP A 48 38.23 -0.54 12.46
CA ASP A 48 39.51 0.06 12.80
C ASP A 48 39.96 1.04 11.70
N ARG A 49 40.73 2.06 12.07
CA ARG A 49 41.20 3.12 11.14
C ARG A 49 42.09 2.57 10.04
N GLU A 50 42.74 1.44 10.27
CA GLU A 50 43.55 0.79 9.25
C GLU A 50 42.68 0.20 8.12
N LEU A 51 41.41 -0.13 8.38
CA LEU A 51 40.53 -0.85 7.44
C LEU A 51 39.62 0.04 6.56
N ILE A 52 40.01 1.29 6.31
CA ILE A 52 39.16 2.28 5.61
C ILE A 52 38.82 1.86 4.17
N GLN A 53 39.76 1.20 3.47
CA GLN A 53 39.53 0.76 2.08
C GLN A 53 38.54 -0.41 2.04
N GLU A 54 38.64 -1.32 3.00
CA GLU A 54 37.75 -2.48 3.16
C GLU A 54 36.34 -2.02 3.48
N GLU A 55 36.17 -0.97 4.28
CA GLU A 55 34.86 -0.38 4.57
C GLU A 55 34.11 0.02 3.29
N LEU A 56 34.81 0.62 2.31
CA LEU A 56 34.22 0.99 1.01
C LEU A 56 33.77 -0.24 0.21
N VAL A 57 34.60 -1.28 0.18
CA VAL A 57 34.30 -2.55 -0.51
C VAL A 57 33.12 -3.26 0.15
N LEU A 58 33.09 -3.32 1.48
CA LEU A 58 32.02 -3.92 2.26
C LEU A 58 30.69 -3.20 2.07
N LYS A 59 30.69 -1.86 2.12
CA LYS A 59 29.50 -1.04 1.82
C LYS A 59 28.93 -1.34 0.44
N LYS A 60 29.79 -1.52 -0.56
CA LYS A 60 29.37 -1.79 -1.94
C LYS A 60 28.84 -3.22 -2.13
N ASN A 61 29.58 -4.22 -1.67
CA ASN A 61 29.39 -5.61 -2.09
C ASN A 61 28.64 -6.48 -1.07
N TYR A 62 28.50 -6.04 0.18
CA TYR A 62 28.05 -6.89 1.28
C TYR A 62 26.81 -6.36 2.02
N PHE A 63 26.24 -7.27 2.81
CA PHE A 63 25.07 -7.10 3.69
C PHE A 63 23.79 -6.74 2.95
N ASN A 64 23.59 -7.34 1.79
CA ASN A 64 22.34 -7.31 1.04
C ASN A 64 21.44 -8.43 1.55
N ILE A 65 20.46 -8.13 2.40
CA ILE A 65 19.53 -9.15 2.90
C ILE A 65 18.45 -9.39 1.84
N ASN A 66 18.24 -10.66 1.49
CA ASN A 66 17.25 -11.06 0.51
C ASN A 66 15.85 -10.55 0.89
N GLY A 67 15.14 -9.93 -0.05
CA GLY A 67 13.81 -9.38 0.18
C GLY A 67 13.78 -8.02 0.89
N PHE A 68 14.86 -7.25 0.83
CA PHE A 68 14.94 -5.84 1.26
C PHE A 68 15.59 -4.97 0.18
N ILE A 69 15.30 -3.67 0.23
CA ILE A 69 15.93 -2.62 -0.56
C ILE A 69 17.04 -1.99 0.29
N LYS A 70 18.25 -1.87 -0.25
CA LYS A 70 19.35 -1.17 0.43
C LYS A 70 19.15 0.34 0.33
N ASP A 71 18.85 0.94 1.47
CA ASP A 71 18.81 2.39 1.68
C ASP A 71 20.09 2.76 2.46
N PRO A 72 20.95 3.63 1.92
CA PRO A 72 22.22 3.98 2.57
C PRO A 72 22.06 4.80 3.86
N ALA A 73 20.92 5.46 4.10
CA ALA A 73 20.76 6.40 5.21
C ALA A 73 19.61 6.04 6.16
N ASN A 74 18.44 5.67 5.63
CA ASN A 74 17.17 5.66 6.38
C ASN A 74 16.44 4.30 6.36
N GLY A 75 17.17 3.22 6.15
CA GLY A 75 16.65 1.87 6.21
C GLY A 75 16.06 1.55 7.59
N LYS A 76 14.88 0.92 7.57
CA LYS A 76 14.14 0.56 8.78
C LYS A 76 14.75 -0.66 9.50
N LEU A 77 15.27 -1.64 8.75
CA LEU A 77 16.16 -2.68 9.29
C LEU A 77 17.59 -2.12 9.32
N LYS A 78 18.15 -1.93 10.51
CA LYS A 78 19.51 -1.41 10.70
C LYS A 78 20.43 -2.52 11.17
N ILE A 79 21.48 -2.79 10.41
CA ILE A 79 22.51 -3.78 10.73
C ILE A 79 23.78 -3.03 11.10
N TYR A 80 24.27 -3.22 12.31
CA TYR A 80 25.51 -2.63 12.81
C TYR A 80 26.59 -3.70 12.85
N LEU A 81 27.72 -3.42 12.22
CA LEU A 81 28.88 -4.29 12.17
C LEU A 81 30.04 -3.60 12.84
N THR A 82 30.60 -4.22 13.87
CA THR A 82 31.86 -3.79 14.46
C THR A 82 32.93 -4.79 14.09
N ILE A 83 33.89 -4.39 13.25
CA ILE A 83 34.97 -5.24 12.77
C ILE A 83 36.27 -4.77 13.40
N ALA A 84 36.84 -5.60 14.27
CA ALA A 84 38.16 -5.35 14.84
C ALA A 84 39.25 -5.71 13.84
N LEU A 85 40.42 -5.06 13.94
CA LEU A 85 41.60 -5.43 13.17
C LEU A 85 41.95 -6.91 13.42
N PRO A 86 42.00 -7.76 12.37
CA PRO A 86 42.39 -9.15 12.51
C PRO A 86 43.79 -9.31 13.12
N LYS A 87 43.92 -10.21 14.09
CA LYS A 87 45.20 -10.41 14.80
C LYS A 87 45.88 -11.67 14.33
N PHE A 88 47.10 -11.54 13.82
CA PHE A 88 47.92 -12.68 13.47
C PHE A 88 48.13 -13.58 14.71
N THR A 89 47.93 -14.89 14.54
CA THR A 89 48.07 -15.87 15.61
C THR A 89 49.24 -16.81 15.37
N ALA A 90 49.30 -17.42 14.18
CA ALA A 90 50.31 -18.40 13.82
C ALA A 90 50.40 -18.59 12.30
N THR A 91 51.57 -19.01 11.84
CA THR A 91 51.73 -19.58 10.49
C THR A 91 51.57 -21.10 10.58
N LYS A 92 50.85 -21.71 9.64
CA LYS A 92 50.67 -23.16 9.51
C LYS A 92 51.11 -23.66 8.13
N ILE A 93 51.33 -24.98 8.07
CA ILE A 93 51.61 -25.70 6.83
C ILE A 93 50.51 -26.74 6.68
N ASP A 94 49.78 -26.64 5.57
CA ASP A 94 48.81 -27.65 5.14
C ASP A 94 49.43 -28.48 4.02
N SER A 95 49.10 -29.77 3.97
CA SER A 95 49.59 -30.68 2.93
C SER A 95 48.43 -31.39 2.25
N THR A 96 48.37 -31.29 0.92
CA THR A 96 47.37 -31.95 0.08
C THR A 96 48.06 -32.92 -0.86
N PHE A 97 47.55 -34.15 -0.95
CA PHE A 97 48.09 -35.13 -1.90
C PHE A 97 47.45 -34.97 -3.27
N ASP A 98 48.25 -34.62 -4.28
CA ASP A 98 47.79 -34.59 -5.67
C ASP A 98 47.72 -36.00 -6.22
N THR A 99 46.51 -36.52 -6.39
CA THR A 99 46.27 -37.87 -6.91
C THR A 99 46.65 -38.02 -8.38
N LYS A 100 46.66 -36.93 -9.17
CA LYS A 100 47.05 -36.95 -10.59
C LYS A 100 48.56 -36.94 -10.75
N GLN A 101 49.26 -36.15 -9.95
CA GLN A 101 50.72 -36.05 -10.00
C GLN A 101 51.46 -37.00 -9.06
N LYS A 102 50.73 -37.74 -8.20
CA LYS A 102 51.25 -38.63 -7.14
C LYS A 102 52.28 -37.94 -6.24
N LYS A 103 52.06 -36.67 -5.91
CA LYS A 103 52.98 -35.86 -5.11
C LYS A 103 52.24 -35.08 -4.02
N TRP A 104 52.90 -34.92 -2.88
CA TRP A 104 52.44 -34.02 -1.82
C TRP A 104 52.73 -32.57 -2.20
N LYS A 105 51.71 -31.73 -2.07
CA LYS A 105 51.76 -30.28 -2.24
C LYS A 105 51.58 -29.64 -0.89
N TYR A 106 52.38 -28.62 -0.60
CA TYR A 106 52.36 -27.92 0.68
C TYR A 106 51.94 -26.47 0.47
N ALA A 107 51.01 -26.00 1.29
CA ALA A 107 50.58 -24.62 1.31
C ALA A 107 50.91 -24.02 2.67
N ILE A 108 51.46 -22.82 2.68
CA ILE A 108 51.70 -22.06 3.91
C ILE A 108 50.51 -21.13 4.11
N SER A 109 49.93 -21.13 5.31
CA SER A 109 48.82 -20.27 5.68
C SER A 109 49.18 -19.40 6.88
N SER A 110 48.81 -18.12 6.84
CA SER A 110 48.86 -17.21 7.99
C SER A 110 47.48 -17.17 8.61
N ASN A 111 47.34 -17.52 9.89
CA ASN A 111 46.06 -17.55 10.57
C ASN A 111 45.82 -16.26 11.34
N TYR A 112 44.61 -15.73 11.22
CA TYR A 112 44.18 -14.53 11.89
C TYR A 112 42.97 -14.80 12.78
N ASP A 113 43.01 -14.28 14.01
CA ASP A 113 41.84 -14.13 14.88
C ASP A 113 41.01 -12.95 14.37
N VAL A 114 39.83 -13.25 13.81
CA VAL A 114 38.89 -12.29 13.26
C VAL A 114 37.71 -12.17 14.21
N ARG A 115 37.41 -10.94 14.62
CA ARG A 115 36.31 -10.65 15.56
C ARG A 115 35.37 -9.63 14.96
N ILE A 116 34.13 -10.06 14.71
CA ILE A 116 33.07 -9.24 14.14
C ILE A 116 31.84 -9.33 15.03
N LYS A 117 31.40 -8.21 15.58
CA LYS A 117 30.14 -8.11 16.30
C LYS A 117 29.04 -7.61 15.36
N VAL A 118 27.88 -8.27 15.40
CA VAL A 118 26.70 -7.89 14.62
C VAL A 118 25.53 -7.58 15.53
N GLU A 119 24.96 -6.39 15.37
CA GLU A 119 23.66 -6.04 15.97
C GLU A 119 22.65 -5.71 14.88
N ALA A 120 21.47 -6.32 14.90
CA ALA A 120 20.37 -5.97 14.00
C ALA A 120 19.19 -5.38 14.78
N LYS A 121 18.72 -4.21 14.36
CA LYS A 121 17.63 -3.46 14.99
C LYS A 121 16.57 -3.11 13.95
N CYS A 122 15.32 -3.06 14.39
CA CYS A 122 14.22 -2.50 13.60
C CYS A 122 13.50 -1.48 14.47
N ALA A 123 13.52 -0.20 14.06
CA ALA A 123 13.26 0.91 14.97
C ALA A 123 14.13 0.78 16.25
N ASP A 124 13.56 0.98 17.44
CA ASP A 124 14.28 0.87 18.72
C ASP A 124 14.39 -0.57 19.26
N LYS A 125 13.85 -1.56 18.54
CA LYS A 125 13.85 -2.95 18.98
C LYS A 125 15.07 -3.71 18.47
N LEU A 126 15.88 -4.24 19.40
CA LEU A 126 16.95 -5.20 19.10
C LEU A 126 16.36 -6.54 18.67
N LEU A 127 16.74 -7.01 17.48
CA LEU A 127 16.32 -8.31 16.93
C LEU A 127 17.38 -9.38 17.13
N LEU A 128 18.66 -9.01 16.99
CA LEU A 128 19.80 -9.92 17.10
C LEU A 128 21.02 -9.16 17.61
N SER A 129 21.82 -9.81 18.45
CA SER A 129 23.17 -9.40 18.82
C SER A 129 24.03 -10.65 18.91
N GLU A 130 25.06 -10.76 18.08
CA GLU A 130 25.92 -11.95 17.97
C GLU A 130 27.38 -11.53 17.77
N ASP A 131 28.29 -12.27 18.41
CA ASP A 131 29.73 -12.09 18.27
C ASP A 131 30.32 -13.25 17.46
N PHE A 132 30.88 -12.93 16.28
CA PHE A 132 31.55 -13.88 15.41
C PHE A 132 33.06 -13.80 15.65
N ASN A 133 33.58 -14.80 16.37
CA ASN A 133 35.01 -14.95 16.62
C ASN A 133 35.50 -16.19 15.88
N THR A 134 36.26 -15.99 14.80
CA THR A 134 36.75 -17.06 13.93
C THR A 134 38.26 -17.00 13.77
N ILE A 135 38.85 -18.14 13.43
CA ILE A 135 40.26 -18.21 12.98
C ILE A 135 40.23 -18.48 11.49
N GLU A 136 40.63 -17.49 10.70
CA GLU A 136 40.63 -17.59 9.24
C GLU A 136 42.07 -17.73 8.69
N PRO A 137 42.31 -18.68 7.78
CA PRO A 137 43.60 -18.87 7.14
C PRO A 137 43.74 -18.05 5.86
N TYR A 138 44.84 -17.31 5.72
CA TYR A 138 45.28 -16.73 4.45
C TYR A 138 46.42 -17.53 3.84
N VAL A 139 46.22 -18.12 2.67
CA VAL A 139 47.27 -18.88 1.96
C VAL A 139 48.27 -17.93 1.30
N VAL A 140 49.55 -18.08 1.63
CA VAL A 140 50.64 -17.22 1.17
C VAL A 140 51.34 -17.86 -0.03
N GLY A 141 51.12 -17.31 -1.23
CA GLY A 141 51.76 -17.75 -2.47
C GLY A 141 51.17 -19.04 -3.08
N THR A 142 51.88 -19.64 -4.04
CA THR A 142 51.53 -20.92 -4.67
C THR A 142 52.21 -22.10 -3.96
N GLU A 143 51.73 -23.32 -4.26
CA GLU A 143 52.19 -24.58 -3.66
C GLU A 143 53.72 -24.70 -3.61
N TYR A 144 54.28 -24.94 -2.43
CA TYR A 144 55.73 -25.05 -2.21
C TYR A 144 56.22 -26.49 -2.36
N GLN A 145 57.41 -26.66 -2.95
CA GLN A 145 58.17 -27.90 -2.86
C GLN A 145 58.78 -28.06 -1.45
N LYS A 146 58.90 -29.31 -0.99
CA LYS A 146 59.38 -29.65 0.37
C LYS A 146 60.73 -29.01 0.72
N SER A 147 61.62 -28.80 -0.25
CA SER A 147 62.95 -28.21 -0.04
C SER A 147 62.91 -26.74 0.41
N ASN A 148 61.92 -25.97 -0.04
CA ASN A 148 61.86 -24.52 0.18
C ASN A 148 60.86 -24.14 1.29
N LEU A 149 60.12 -25.12 1.80
CA LEU A 149 59.02 -24.96 2.74
C LEU A 149 59.46 -24.36 4.09
N LYS A 150 60.61 -24.81 4.63
CA LYS A 150 61.11 -24.35 5.93
C LYS A 150 61.50 -22.87 5.92
N GLU A 151 62.16 -22.45 4.84
CA GLU A 151 62.58 -21.07 4.65
C GLU A 151 61.38 -20.16 4.37
N ALA A 152 60.47 -20.57 3.48
CA ALA A 152 59.24 -19.84 3.19
C ALA A 152 58.37 -19.68 4.45
N PHE A 153 58.27 -20.72 5.29
CA PHE A 153 57.55 -20.65 6.57
C PHE A 153 58.18 -19.64 7.52
N ALA A 154 59.51 -19.69 7.70
CA ALA A 154 60.23 -18.78 8.60
C ALA A 154 60.12 -17.32 8.14
N ASN A 155 60.26 -17.07 6.83
CA ASN A 155 60.14 -15.73 6.25
C ASN A 155 58.72 -15.18 6.40
N THR A 156 57.70 -16.00 6.12
CA THR A 156 56.30 -15.63 6.28
C THR A 156 55.95 -15.32 7.74
N SER A 157 56.38 -16.18 8.67
CA SER A 157 56.14 -15.97 10.10
C SER A 157 56.83 -14.71 10.61
N LYS A 158 58.07 -14.45 10.20
CA LYS A 158 58.82 -13.25 10.56
C LYS A 158 58.15 -11.98 10.02
N ALA A 159 57.72 -11.98 8.76
CA ALA A 159 57.04 -10.84 8.14
C ALA A 159 55.76 -10.46 8.90
N ASN A 160 54.93 -11.44 9.25
CA ASN A 160 53.70 -11.21 10.03
C ASN A 160 53.97 -10.69 11.45
N LEU A 161 54.99 -11.23 12.13
CA LEU A 161 55.36 -10.80 13.48
C LEU A 161 55.98 -9.39 13.49
N ASP A 162 56.75 -9.04 12.46
CA ASP A 162 57.34 -7.71 12.32
C ASP A 162 56.27 -6.66 12.01
N ALA A 163 55.28 -6.98 11.16
CA ALA A 163 54.13 -6.12 10.90
C ALA A 163 53.31 -5.88 12.18
N ALA A 164 53.04 -6.93 12.96
CA ALA A 164 52.31 -6.83 14.23
C ALA A 164 53.02 -5.98 15.30
N ARG A 165 54.34 -5.77 15.19
CA ARG A 165 55.14 -4.97 16.14
C ARG A 165 55.31 -3.51 15.72
N LYS A 166 55.30 -3.22 14.42
CA LYS A 166 55.63 -1.88 13.88
C LYS A 166 54.41 -1.00 13.59
N VAL A 167 53.18 -1.52 13.74
CA VAL A 167 51.94 -0.81 13.38
C VAL A 167 51.94 -0.39 11.90
N ASP A 168 52.58 -1.20 11.06
CA ASP A 168 52.63 -1.03 9.60
C ASP A 168 52.00 -2.29 8.97
N TYR A 169 50.68 -2.32 9.01
CA TYR A 169 49.85 -3.38 8.45
C TYR A 169 49.58 -3.05 6.98
N ASN A 170 50.44 -3.52 6.07
CA ASN A 170 50.04 -3.55 4.67
C ASN A 170 48.96 -4.64 4.49
N ILE A 171 47.70 -4.22 4.53
CA ILE A 171 46.51 -5.09 4.57
C ILE A 171 46.46 -6.06 3.38
N GLU A 172 46.80 -5.59 2.17
CA GLU A 172 46.78 -6.41 0.95
C GLU A 172 47.90 -7.46 0.96
N ASP A 173 49.13 -7.07 1.35
CA ASP A 173 50.28 -7.97 1.39
C ASP A 173 50.12 -9.08 2.46
N LEU A 174 49.48 -8.74 3.57
CA LEU A 174 49.21 -9.65 4.68
C LEU A 174 47.94 -10.50 4.46
N GLY A 175 47.13 -10.18 3.44
CA GLY A 175 45.87 -10.84 3.11
C GLY A 175 44.79 -10.66 4.18
N ILE A 176 44.85 -9.56 4.93
CA ILE A 176 43.91 -9.22 6.00
C ILE A 176 42.51 -8.95 5.41
N ASP A 177 42.45 -8.31 4.24
CA ASP A 177 41.23 -8.09 3.45
C ASP A 177 40.49 -9.42 3.16
N LYS A 178 41.23 -10.44 2.69
CA LYS A 178 40.65 -11.74 2.29
C LYS A 178 40.07 -12.49 3.46
N VAL A 179 40.72 -12.46 4.63
CA VAL A 179 40.18 -13.12 5.83
C VAL A 179 38.97 -12.40 6.42
N ILE A 180 38.89 -11.07 6.27
CA ILE A 180 37.68 -10.30 6.60
C ILE A 180 36.54 -10.74 5.67
N TYR A 181 36.76 -10.77 4.35
CA TYR A 181 35.73 -11.16 3.39
C TYR A 181 35.22 -12.58 3.61
N GLN A 182 36.11 -13.55 3.91
CA GLN A 182 35.71 -14.92 4.27
C GLN A 182 34.79 -14.96 5.50
N SER A 183 35.10 -14.18 6.53
CA SER A 183 34.26 -14.09 7.73
C SER A 183 32.92 -13.43 7.42
N VAL A 184 32.95 -12.34 6.66
CA VAL A 184 31.77 -11.58 6.26
C VAL A 184 30.83 -12.40 5.37
N ASP A 185 31.34 -13.23 4.45
CA ASP A 185 30.52 -14.16 3.65
C ASP A 185 29.67 -15.09 4.53
N LYS A 186 30.30 -15.66 5.58
CA LYS A 186 29.61 -16.54 6.54
C LYS A 186 28.52 -15.77 7.28
N ILE A 187 28.83 -14.54 7.72
CA ILE A 187 27.88 -13.67 8.41
C ILE A 187 26.73 -13.28 7.47
N GLN A 188 26.99 -12.87 6.23
CA GLN A 188 25.96 -12.55 5.23
C GLN A 188 24.98 -13.71 5.03
N ASN A 189 25.49 -14.93 4.93
CA ASN A 189 24.66 -16.13 4.80
C ASN A 189 23.82 -16.37 6.06
N TYR A 190 24.40 -16.21 7.24
CA TYR A 190 23.70 -16.30 8.50
C TYR A 190 22.58 -15.25 8.62
N LEU A 191 22.87 -13.99 8.30
CA LEU A 191 21.89 -12.91 8.34
C LEU A 191 20.79 -13.12 7.29
N ASN A 192 21.12 -13.62 6.09
CA ASN A 192 20.11 -14.01 5.10
C ASN A 192 19.19 -15.12 5.62
N TYR A 193 19.76 -16.11 6.32
CA TYR A 193 18.97 -17.17 6.94
C TYR A 193 18.05 -16.64 8.07
N LYS A 194 18.52 -15.65 8.85
CA LYS A 194 17.76 -15.08 9.97
C LYS A 194 16.70 -14.07 9.54
N PHE A 195 17.06 -13.17 8.63
CA PHE A 195 16.27 -11.99 8.28
C PHE A 195 15.66 -12.03 6.89
N GLY A 196 16.22 -12.83 5.98
CA GLY A 196 15.88 -12.80 4.57
C GLY A 196 14.51 -13.36 4.25
N TYR A 197 14.01 -12.94 3.08
CA TYR A 197 12.85 -13.52 2.43
C TYR A 197 13.28 -14.09 1.09
N SER A 198 12.88 -15.33 0.81
CA SER A 198 13.18 -15.99 -0.45
C SER A 198 11.94 -16.61 -1.07
N LYS A 199 11.94 -16.70 -2.40
CA LYS A 199 10.91 -17.42 -3.15
C LYS A 199 11.29 -18.89 -3.21
N GLY A 200 10.31 -19.75 -2.95
CA GLY A 200 10.44 -21.18 -3.07
C GLY A 200 9.23 -21.79 -3.77
N GLU A 201 9.27 -23.11 -3.88
CA GLU A 201 8.17 -23.91 -4.39
C GLU A 201 7.90 -25.02 -3.37
N SER A 202 6.63 -25.22 -3.05
CA SER A 202 6.20 -26.32 -2.18
C SER A 202 5.45 -27.37 -2.98
N LYS A 203 5.70 -28.63 -2.62
CA LYS A 203 5.13 -29.80 -3.27
C LYS A 203 4.04 -30.42 -2.41
N GLU A 204 2.80 -30.14 -2.75
CA GLU A 204 1.61 -30.60 -2.03
C GLU A 204 1.03 -31.86 -2.67
N LYS A 205 0.61 -32.82 -1.85
CA LYS A 205 0.23 -34.16 -2.31
C LYS A 205 -1.17 -34.53 -1.82
N PHE A 206 -2.10 -34.63 -2.75
CA PHE A 206 -3.49 -35.01 -2.50
C PHE A 206 -3.77 -36.42 -3.02
N GLU A 207 -4.79 -37.05 -2.45
CA GLU A 207 -5.29 -38.35 -2.86
C GLU A 207 -6.74 -38.18 -3.30
N PHE A 208 -7.12 -38.68 -4.48
CA PHE A 208 -8.46 -38.50 -5.03
C PHE A 208 -9.06 -39.83 -5.45
N VAL A 209 -10.36 -40.03 -5.20
CA VAL A 209 -11.04 -41.30 -5.53
C VAL A 209 -11.19 -41.47 -7.04
N THR A 210 -10.96 -42.70 -7.51
CA THR A 210 -11.10 -43.10 -8.92
C THR A 210 -12.22 -44.11 -9.16
N SER A 211 -12.74 -44.74 -8.11
CA SER A 211 -13.87 -45.68 -8.21
C SER A 211 -15.16 -44.93 -8.49
N LYS A 212 -15.58 -44.86 -9.76
CA LYS A 212 -16.78 -44.12 -10.21
C LYS A 212 -18.08 -44.60 -9.59
N ASP A 213 -18.15 -45.89 -9.26
CA ASP A 213 -19.34 -46.53 -8.69
C ASP A 213 -19.51 -46.24 -7.20
N HIS A 214 -18.45 -45.77 -6.52
CA HIS A 214 -18.49 -45.49 -5.09
C HIS A 214 -19.47 -44.35 -4.77
N PRO A 215 -20.32 -44.46 -3.73
CA PRO A 215 -21.35 -43.46 -3.41
C PRO A 215 -20.83 -42.02 -3.23
N GLU A 216 -19.58 -41.91 -2.79
CA GLU A 216 -18.90 -40.63 -2.50
C GLU A 216 -18.16 -40.03 -3.71
N TYR A 217 -18.12 -40.75 -4.85
CA TYR A 217 -17.28 -40.36 -5.99
C TYR A 217 -17.60 -38.95 -6.49
N LYS A 218 -18.90 -38.60 -6.62
CA LYS A 218 -19.32 -37.31 -7.16
C LYS A 218 -18.84 -36.15 -6.29
N GLN A 219 -19.10 -36.21 -4.99
CA GLN A 219 -18.74 -35.13 -4.06
C GLN A 219 -17.22 -35.03 -3.87
N MET A 220 -16.49 -36.15 -3.92
CA MET A 220 -15.03 -36.14 -3.89
C MET A 220 -14.42 -35.60 -5.19
N LEU A 221 -15.05 -35.84 -6.34
CA LEU A 221 -14.67 -35.25 -7.62
C LEU A 221 -14.92 -33.74 -7.64
N ASP A 222 -16.03 -33.28 -7.07
CA ASP A 222 -16.33 -31.86 -6.92
C ASP A 222 -15.26 -31.15 -6.08
N PHE A 223 -14.82 -31.78 -4.97
CA PHE A 223 -13.66 -31.29 -4.21
C PHE A 223 -12.36 -31.32 -5.03
N GLU A 224 -12.08 -32.39 -5.78
CA GLU A 224 -10.90 -32.46 -6.67
C GLU A 224 -10.87 -31.29 -7.66
N ASN A 225 -12.02 -30.99 -8.27
CA ASN A 225 -12.15 -29.92 -9.26
C ASN A 225 -11.91 -28.55 -8.60
N GLU A 226 -12.55 -28.29 -7.46
CA GLU A 226 -12.41 -27.00 -6.76
C GLU A 226 -10.98 -26.79 -6.26
N ILE A 227 -10.39 -27.77 -5.57
CA ILE A 227 -9.01 -27.63 -5.07
C ILE A 227 -8.02 -27.50 -6.22
N SER A 228 -8.22 -28.21 -7.35
CA SER A 228 -7.36 -28.07 -8.52
C SER A 228 -7.46 -26.68 -9.14
N ALA A 229 -8.67 -26.12 -9.24
CA ALA A 229 -8.91 -24.78 -9.76
C ALA A 229 -8.28 -23.70 -8.87
N GLN A 230 -8.35 -23.87 -7.54
CA GLN A 230 -7.70 -22.94 -6.62
C GLN A 230 -6.19 -23.04 -6.63
N MET A 231 -5.63 -24.24 -6.66
CA MET A 231 -4.17 -24.46 -6.71
C MET A 231 -3.51 -23.78 -7.92
N GLN A 232 -4.21 -23.70 -9.06
CA GLN A 232 -3.73 -22.99 -10.25
C GLN A 232 -3.72 -21.45 -10.07
N LYS A 233 -4.48 -20.93 -9.11
CA LYS A 233 -4.60 -19.50 -8.81
C LYS A 233 -3.74 -19.06 -7.63
N VAL A 234 -3.07 -19.99 -6.94
CA VAL A 234 -2.18 -19.67 -5.82
C VAL A 234 -0.97 -18.89 -6.35
N THR A 235 -0.69 -17.76 -5.70
CA THR A 235 0.48 -16.91 -5.99
C THR A 235 1.29 -16.68 -4.71
N PHE A 236 2.39 -15.94 -4.79
CA PHE A 236 3.14 -15.55 -3.59
C PHE A 236 2.32 -14.65 -2.65
N GLU A 237 1.31 -13.96 -3.18
CA GLU A 237 0.49 -12.96 -2.49
C GLU A 237 -0.85 -13.52 -2.01
N LYS A 238 -1.36 -14.56 -2.68
CA LYS A 238 -2.70 -15.10 -2.42
C LYS A 238 -2.68 -16.63 -2.31
N GLY A 239 -3.14 -17.12 -1.17
CA GLY A 239 -3.37 -18.54 -0.90
C GLY A 239 -4.74 -19.04 -1.36
N LEU A 240 -5.19 -20.14 -0.76
CA LEU A 240 -6.51 -20.73 -1.04
C LEU A 240 -7.65 -19.83 -0.50
N ASP A 241 -8.82 -19.92 -1.11
CA ASP A 241 -10.03 -19.22 -0.66
C ASP A 241 -10.86 -20.15 0.23
N GLU A 242 -10.92 -19.84 1.52
CA GLU A 242 -11.65 -20.64 2.51
C GLU A 242 -13.14 -20.70 2.21
N LYS A 243 -13.76 -19.60 1.74
CA LYS A 243 -15.22 -19.51 1.60
C LYS A 243 -15.76 -20.49 0.56
N THR A 244 -15.04 -20.64 -0.54
CA THR A 244 -15.41 -21.56 -1.63
C THR A 244 -15.05 -23.01 -1.29
N LEU A 245 -14.03 -23.25 -0.47
CA LEU A 245 -13.68 -24.61 0.00
C LEU A 245 -14.58 -25.11 1.13
N LEU A 246 -15.16 -24.21 1.93
CA LEU A 246 -15.89 -24.55 3.16
C LEU A 246 -17.00 -25.61 2.95
N PRO A 247 -17.85 -25.55 1.91
CA PRO A 247 -18.86 -26.59 1.67
C PRO A 247 -18.25 -27.98 1.44
N HIS A 248 -17.13 -28.04 0.72
CA HIS A 248 -16.41 -29.29 0.45
C HIS A 248 -15.70 -29.81 1.70
N LEU A 249 -15.10 -28.94 2.49
CA LEU A 249 -14.44 -29.30 3.75
C LEU A 249 -15.44 -29.85 4.77
N ASN A 250 -16.58 -29.19 4.94
CA ASN A 250 -17.66 -29.68 5.81
C ASN A 250 -18.15 -31.06 5.36
N TYR A 251 -18.26 -31.28 4.04
CA TYR A 251 -18.61 -32.59 3.52
C TYR A 251 -17.57 -33.64 3.87
N LEU A 252 -16.29 -33.38 3.59
CA LEU A 252 -15.19 -34.29 3.92
C LEU A 252 -15.10 -34.58 5.42
N GLU A 253 -15.29 -33.58 6.28
CA GLU A 253 -15.37 -33.78 7.74
C GLU A 253 -16.55 -34.70 8.12
N SER A 254 -17.72 -34.53 7.50
CA SER A 254 -18.89 -35.39 7.76
C SER A 254 -18.65 -36.86 7.40
N LEU A 255 -17.77 -37.14 6.43
CA LEU A 255 -17.40 -38.51 6.07
C LEU A 255 -16.66 -39.23 7.19
N LEU A 256 -15.98 -38.51 8.09
CA LEU A 256 -15.31 -39.13 9.24
C LEU A 256 -16.31 -39.67 10.28
N THR A 257 -17.53 -39.12 10.32
CA THR A 257 -18.65 -39.64 11.13
C THR A 257 -19.35 -40.79 10.41
N LYS A 258 -19.58 -40.65 9.09
CA LYS A 258 -20.20 -41.70 8.27
C LYS A 258 -19.34 -42.97 8.17
N TYR A 259 -18.02 -42.81 8.14
CA TYR A 259 -17.04 -43.88 8.04
C TYR A 259 -16.16 -43.89 9.31
N PRO A 260 -16.60 -44.55 10.41
CA PRO A 260 -15.85 -44.61 11.68
C PRO A 260 -14.52 -45.37 11.53
N PRO A 261 -13.58 -45.24 12.51
CA PRO A 261 -12.24 -45.85 12.46
C PRO A 261 -12.29 -47.37 12.61
N LEU A 262 -12.63 -48.04 11.51
CA LEU A 262 -12.68 -49.49 11.36
C LEU A 262 -11.76 -49.91 10.21
N PRO A 263 -11.16 -51.12 10.24
CA PRO A 263 -10.27 -51.60 9.17
C PRO A 263 -10.90 -51.55 7.78
N THR A 264 -12.21 -51.74 7.69
CA THR A 264 -13.00 -51.64 6.45
C THR A 264 -13.06 -50.23 5.86
N ASN A 265 -12.97 -49.20 6.70
CA ASN A 265 -13.05 -47.79 6.29
C ASN A 265 -11.69 -47.11 6.16
N GLU A 266 -10.62 -47.84 6.45
CA GLU A 266 -9.27 -47.30 6.58
C GLU A 266 -8.83 -46.51 5.33
N TYR A 267 -9.15 -46.99 4.12
CA TYR A 267 -8.70 -46.37 2.88
C TYR A 267 -9.47 -45.08 2.53
N ILE A 268 -10.80 -45.05 2.73
CA ILE A 268 -11.57 -43.81 2.54
C ILE A 268 -11.20 -42.77 3.58
N ARG A 269 -11.02 -43.18 4.84
CA ARG A 269 -10.54 -42.29 5.91
C ARG A 269 -9.16 -41.74 5.61
N PHE A 270 -8.24 -42.55 5.10
CA PHE A 270 -6.91 -42.09 4.69
C PHE A 270 -7.00 -40.97 3.65
N ILE A 271 -7.81 -41.13 2.60
CA ILE A 271 -8.00 -40.11 1.55
C ILE A 271 -8.54 -38.81 2.15
N VAL A 272 -9.61 -38.92 2.95
CA VAL A 272 -10.29 -37.79 3.59
C VAL A 272 -9.35 -37.06 4.54
N LEU A 273 -8.70 -37.77 5.46
CA LEU A 273 -7.80 -37.19 6.46
C LEU A 273 -6.56 -36.55 5.82
N ASN A 274 -5.97 -37.17 4.79
CA ASN A 274 -4.86 -36.56 4.04
C ASN A 274 -5.28 -35.24 3.39
N ASN A 275 -6.43 -35.22 2.73
CA ASN A 275 -6.91 -34.03 2.03
C ASN A 275 -7.33 -32.92 3.01
N LEU A 276 -7.99 -33.26 4.12
CA LEU A 276 -8.33 -32.30 5.18
C LEU A 276 -7.08 -31.70 5.81
N ALA A 277 -6.12 -32.53 6.24
CA ALA A 277 -4.88 -32.06 6.85
C ALA A 277 -4.09 -31.15 5.90
N GLN A 278 -3.98 -31.55 4.62
CA GLN A 278 -3.28 -30.80 3.60
C GLN A 278 -3.98 -29.48 3.25
N THR A 279 -5.31 -29.46 3.15
CA THR A 279 -6.07 -28.25 2.80
C THR A 279 -6.06 -27.26 3.95
N TYR A 280 -6.29 -27.71 5.20
CA TYR A 280 -6.23 -26.82 6.36
C TYR A 280 -4.84 -26.27 6.63
N PHE A 281 -3.78 -27.04 6.32
CA PHE A 281 -2.42 -26.52 6.34
C PHE A 281 -2.24 -25.35 5.37
N LEU A 282 -2.77 -25.46 4.15
CA LEU A 282 -2.68 -24.42 3.10
C LEU A 282 -3.66 -23.26 3.29
N LEU A 283 -4.73 -23.47 4.05
CA LEU A 283 -5.60 -22.40 4.57
C LEU A 283 -5.03 -21.73 5.82
N GLU A 284 -3.79 -22.06 6.19
CA GLU A 284 -3.08 -21.49 7.34
C GLU A 284 -3.77 -21.76 8.70
N ASN A 285 -4.70 -22.73 8.75
CA ASN A 285 -5.44 -23.14 9.95
C ASN A 285 -4.69 -24.22 10.74
N LYS A 286 -3.84 -23.77 11.66
CA LYS A 286 -2.98 -24.63 12.48
C LYS A 286 -3.73 -25.72 13.24
N GLU A 287 -4.82 -25.37 13.91
CA GLU A 287 -5.53 -26.28 14.83
C GLU A 287 -6.13 -27.46 14.07
N LYS A 288 -6.88 -27.17 12.99
CA LYS A 288 -7.48 -28.22 12.16
C LYS A 288 -6.41 -29.01 11.40
N ALA A 289 -5.35 -28.37 10.90
CA ALA A 289 -4.26 -29.07 10.23
C ALA A 289 -3.60 -30.12 11.16
N LEU A 290 -3.32 -29.75 12.42
CA LEU A 290 -2.75 -30.67 13.40
C LEU A 290 -3.74 -31.76 13.82
N LEU A 291 -5.01 -31.42 14.04
CA LEU A 291 -6.05 -32.38 14.37
C LEU A 291 -6.12 -33.51 13.33
N PHE A 292 -6.29 -33.16 12.05
CA PHE A 292 -6.41 -34.15 11.00
C PHE A 292 -5.10 -34.85 10.68
N ALA A 293 -3.94 -34.20 10.88
CA ALA A 293 -2.64 -34.85 10.73
C ALA A 293 -2.39 -35.92 11.81
N ASN A 294 -2.81 -35.69 13.05
CA ASN A 294 -2.74 -36.69 14.12
C ASN A 294 -3.69 -37.86 13.85
N LEU A 295 -4.95 -37.57 13.47
CA LEU A 295 -5.91 -38.61 13.07
C LEU A 295 -5.42 -39.43 11.87
N LEU A 296 -4.66 -38.82 10.95
CA LEU A 296 -4.06 -39.51 9.82
C LEU A 296 -2.96 -40.48 10.25
N ILE A 297 -2.19 -40.16 11.30
CA ILE A 297 -1.21 -41.08 11.91
C ILE A 297 -1.93 -42.22 12.60
N GLU A 298 -2.98 -41.92 13.38
CA GLU A 298 -3.79 -42.94 14.06
C GLU A 298 -4.52 -43.91 13.09
N ASN A 299 -4.70 -43.51 11.83
CA ASN A 299 -5.29 -44.35 10.77
C ASN A 299 -4.26 -45.32 10.13
N ASP A 300 -3.00 -45.37 10.60
CA ASP A 300 -1.97 -46.42 10.44
C ASP A 300 -1.58 -46.86 9.00
N LYS A 301 -2.07 -46.17 7.96
CA LYS A 301 -1.72 -46.46 6.55
C LYS A 301 -0.40 -45.85 6.10
N LEU A 302 -0.04 -44.65 6.59
CA LEU A 302 1.12 -43.87 6.15
C LEU A 302 1.50 -42.74 7.16
N ASP A 303 2.06 -43.08 8.32
CA ASP A 303 2.47 -42.15 9.39
C ASP A 303 3.35 -40.99 8.92
N SER A 304 4.15 -41.24 7.89
CA SER A 304 5.05 -40.24 7.29
C SER A 304 4.31 -39.01 6.75
N ARG A 305 3.05 -39.14 6.29
CA ARG A 305 2.27 -38.01 5.74
C ARG A 305 1.81 -37.05 6.83
N GLY A 306 1.19 -37.58 7.88
CA GLY A 306 0.80 -36.79 9.05
C GLY A 306 2.02 -36.17 9.73
N SER A 307 3.09 -36.95 9.93
CA SER A 307 4.34 -36.48 10.52
C SER A 307 5.00 -35.35 9.72
N THR A 308 4.94 -35.41 8.38
CA THR A 308 5.44 -34.33 7.51
C THR A 308 4.67 -33.02 7.74
N ILE A 309 3.33 -33.08 7.80
CA ILE A 309 2.50 -31.89 8.05
C ILE A 309 2.79 -31.32 9.45
N ILE A 310 2.86 -32.18 10.48
CA ILE A 310 3.18 -31.77 11.86
C ILE A 310 4.55 -31.07 11.91
N ASN A 311 5.58 -31.63 11.28
CA ASN A 311 6.90 -31.03 11.24
C ASN A 311 6.91 -29.67 10.51
N ARG A 312 6.17 -29.56 9.41
CA ARG A 312 6.02 -28.28 8.68
C ARG A 312 5.31 -27.23 9.52
N VAL A 313 4.27 -27.60 10.26
CA VAL A 313 3.57 -26.70 11.18
C VAL A 313 4.47 -26.28 12.35
N LYS A 314 5.25 -27.20 12.93
CA LYS A 314 6.19 -26.88 14.02
C LYS A 314 7.30 -25.92 13.60
N ASN A 315 7.78 -26.06 12.37
CA ASN A 315 8.85 -25.23 11.80
C ASN A 315 8.34 -24.01 11.03
N ALA A 316 7.02 -23.79 10.99
CA ALA A 316 6.42 -22.63 10.35
C ALA A 316 6.61 -21.37 11.20
N PHE A 317 6.71 -20.22 10.54
CA PHE A 317 6.65 -18.92 11.20
C PHE A 317 5.18 -18.46 11.29
N PHE A 318 4.81 -17.86 12.42
CA PHE A 318 3.43 -17.44 12.70
C PHE A 318 3.30 -15.93 12.85
N VAL A 319 2.19 -15.37 12.36
CA VAL A 319 1.67 -14.03 12.69
C VAL A 319 0.23 -14.22 13.12
N ASP A 320 -0.18 -13.64 14.25
CA ASP A 320 -1.55 -13.72 14.78
C ASP A 320 -2.13 -15.16 14.83
N LYS A 321 -1.27 -16.13 15.16
CA LYS A 321 -1.56 -17.58 15.23
C LYS A 321 -1.80 -18.29 13.88
N MET A 322 -1.71 -17.60 12.75
CA MET A 322 -1.78 -18.19 11.40
C MET A 322 -0.38 -18.52 10.87
N ILE A 323 -0.30 -19.58 10.08
CA ILE A 323 0.93 -19.96 9.35
C ILE A 323 1.22 -18.87 8.32
N ARG A 324 2.45 -18.36 8.22
CA ARG A 324 2.80 -17.38 7.18
C ARG A 324 3.16 -18.15 5.89
N SER A 325 2.30 -18.12 4.87
CA SER A 325 2.63 -18.69 3.54
C SER A 325 2.52 -17.71 2.38
N HIS A 326 1.73 -16.64 2.50
CA HIS A 326 1.55 -15.64 1.44
C HIS A 326 1.73 -14.18 1.95
N THR A 327 2.41 -13.33 1.17
CA THR A 327 2.60 -11.90 1.51
C THR A 327 2.74 -11.05 0.25
N ASN A 328 2.32 -9.78 0.33
CA ASN A 328 2.46 -8.79 -0.74
C ASN A 328 3.90 -8.30 -0.92
N ARG A 329 4.82 -8.69 -0.03
CA ARG A 329 6.20 -8.19 0.02
C ARG A 329 6.88 -8.11 -1.33
N PHE A 330 6.88 -9.19 -2.13
CA PHE A 330 7.57 -9.20 -3.42
C PHE A 330 6.87 -8.35 -4.49
N VAL A 331 5.56 -8.17 -4.39
CA VAL A 331 4.81 -7.24 -5.24
C VAL A 331 5.10 -5.81 -4.85
N ASP A 332 5.16 -5.50 -3.56
CA ASP A 332 5.45 -4.16 -3.09
C ASP A 332 6.89 -3.78 -3.42
N LEU A 333 7.83 -4.71 -3.26
CA LEU A 333 9.19 -4.60 -3.77
C LEU A 333 9.24 -4.38 -5.31
N LYS A 334 8.39 -5.08 -6.08
CA LYS A 334 8.29 -4.89 -7.54
C LYS A 334 7.69 -3.53 -7.91
N LYS A 335 6.65 -3.07 -7.20
CA LYS A 335 6.04 -1.74 -7.34
C LYS A 335 7.02 -0.62 -6.99
N LEU A 336 7.85 -0.84 -5.97
CA LEU A 336 8.94 0.03 -5.57
C LEU A 336 10.18 -0.07 -6.48
N GLY A 337 10.07 -0.74 -7.64
CA GLY A 337 11.08 -0.66 -8.69
C GLY A 337 12.07 -1.81 -8.76
N LEU A 338 11.73 -3.04 -8.36
CA LEU A 338 12.57 -4.22 -8.64
C LEU A 338 12.55 -4.64 -10.12
N LYS A 339 13.22 -3.82 -10.94
CA LYS A 339 13.99 -4.18 -12.13
C LYS A 339 15.51 -4.01 -11.85
N ILE A 340 15.92 -4.14 -10.58
CA ILE A 340 17.31 -3.93 -10.10
C ILE A 340 18.19 -5.16 -10.38
N ALA A 341 18.15 -5.66 -11.61
CA ALA A 341 19.14 -6.62 -12.09
C ALA A 341 19.77 -6.20 -13.42
N GLU A 342 19.22 -5.23 -14.16
CA GLU A 342 19.68 -4.98 -15.54
C GLU A 342 19.90 -3.53 -15.98
N GLU A 343 19.58 -2.50 -15.19
CA GLU A 343 19.75 -1.12 -15.69
C GLU A 343 20.62 -0.22 -14.80
N LYS A 344 21.47 0.55 -15.51
CA LYS A 344 22.63 1.34 -15.07
C LYS A 344 22.35 2.17 -13.81
N GLU A 345 23.37 2.28 -12.97
CA GLU A 345 23.41 3.03 -11.71
C GLU A 345 22.87 4.47 -11.81
N GLU A 346 23.00 5.10 -12.98
CA GLU A 346 22.41 6.41 -13.31
C GLU A 346 20.87 6.44 -13.31
N MET A 347 20.19 5.39 -13.79
CA MET A 347 18.71 5.34 -13.77
C MET A 347 18.17 5.02 -12.37
N ARG A 348 18.97 4.33 -11.53
CA ARG A 348 18.64 4.13 -10.11
C ARG A 348 18.71 5.46 -9.35
N LEU A 349 19.77 6.23 -9.55
CA LEU A 349 19.91 7.56 -8.94
C LEU A 349 18.81 8.51 -9.43
N ALA A 350 18.54 8.55 -10.75
CA ALA A 350 17.46 9.36 -11.31
C ALA A 350 16.05 8.95 -10.81
N PHE A 351 15.85 7.67 -10.48
CA PHE A 351 14.58 7.20 -9.90
C PHE A 351 14.41 7.63 -8.44
N PHE A 352 15.46 7.54 -7.62
CA PHE A 352 15.41 8.04 -6.24
C PHE A 352 15.32 9.56 -6.21
N GLU A 353 16.06 10.24 -7.07
CA GLU A 353 15.91 11.69 -7.31
C GLU A 353 14.48 12.01 -7.72
N LYS A 354 13.85 11.20 -8.59
CA LYS A 354 12.44 11.37 -8.96
C LYS A 354 11.47 11.14 -7.80
N ILE A 355 11.71 10.17 -6.92
CA ILE A 355 10.86 9.95 -5.73
C ILE A 355 11.05 11.09 -4.74
N GLU A 356 12.29 11.46 -4.41
CA GLU A 356 12.59 12.59 -3.54
C GLU A 356 12.02 13.90 -4.13
N GLN A 357 12.10 14.07 -5.45
CA GLN A 357 11.49 15.19 -6.15
C GLN A 357 9.97 15.11 -6.10
N GLN A 358 9.34 13.94 -6.26
CA GLN A 358 7.89 13.79 -6.14
C GLN A 358 7.38 14.03 -4.71
N ASP A 359 8.10 13.56 -3.70
CA ASP A 359 7.77 13.80 -2.29
C ASP A 359 8.00 15.27 -1.93
N ALA A 360 9.10 15.87 -2.39
CA ALA A 360 9.37 17.30 -2.22
C ALA A 360 8.33 18.16 -2.96
N ASP A 361 8.01 17.83 -4.21
CA ASP A 361 6.99 18.49 -5.02
C ASP A 361 5.62 18.37 -4.33
N TRP A 362 5.30 17.21 -3.75
CA TRP A 362 4.08 17.02 -2.99
C TRP A 362 4.04 17.83 -1.70
N GLU A 363 5.12 17.88 -0.92
CA GLU A 363 5.16 18.72 0.29
C GLU A 363 5.09 20.21 -0.04
N ILE A 364 5.72 20.64 -1.14
CA ILE A 364 5.58 22.01 -1.67
C ILE A 364 4.14 22.26 -2.11
N GLU A 365 3.54 21.35 -2.86
CA GLU A 365 2.14 21.48 -3.31
C GLU A 365 1.18 21.54 -2.13
N LYS A 366 1.37 20.66 -1.14
CA LYS A 366 0.58 20.63 0.10
C LYS A 366 0.68 21.96 0.85
N ALA A 367 1.89 22.47 1.05
CA ALA A 367 2.12 23.77 1.67
C ALA A 367 1.45 24.92 0.87
N ASN A 368 1.52 24.88 -0.47
CA ASN A 368 0.86 25.84 -1.34
C ASN A 368 -0.67 25.77 -1.20
N ARG A 369 -1.24 24.57 -1.13
CA ARG A 369 -2.69 24.37 -0.93
C ARG A 369 -3.12 24.89 0.45
N GLU A 370 -2.38 24.57 1.52
CA GLU A 370 -2.66 25.08 2.88
C GLU A 370 -2.58 26.62 2.93
N ALA A 371 -1.55 27.20 2.32
CA ALA A 371 -1.39 28.65 2.22
C ALA A 371 -2.54 29.29 1.42
N ALA A 372 -2.99 28.67 0.33
CA ALA A 372 -4.13 29.14 -0.47
C ALA A 372 -5.44 29.12 0.33
N LEU A 373 -5.69 28.07 1.13
CA LEU A 373 -6.86 28.00 2.02
C LEU A 373 -6.84 29.12 3.05
N MET A 374 -5.70 29.34 3.70
CA MET A 374 -5.54 30.41 4.69
C MET A 374 -5.68 31.80 4.06
N LYS A 375 -5.13 31.99 2.86
CA LYS A 375 -5.26 33.23 2.08
C LYS A 375 -6.73 33.49 1.73
N SER A 376 -7.44 32.51 1.20
CA SER A 376 -8.87 32.63 0.84
C SER A 376 -9.72 33.00 2.07
N LYS A 377 -9.52 32.30 3.19
CA LYS A 377 -10.19 32.60 4.47
C LYS A 377 -9.93 34.05 4.91
N THR A 378 -8.68 34.49 4.87
CA THR A 378 -8.27 35.84 5.28
C THR A 378 -8.82 36.91 4.35
N GLN A 379 -8.73 36.70 3.03
CA GLN A 379 -9.26 37.61 2.02
C GLN A 379 -10.76 37.84 2.22
N ARG A 380 -11.53 36.77 2.45
CA ARG A 380 -12.96 36.87 2.74
C ARG A 380 -13.26 37.72 3.97
N PHE A 381 -12.58 37.47 5.09
CA PHE A 381 -12.77 38.27 6.30
C PHE A 381 -12.42 39.73 6.05
N ASN A 382 -11.28 40.00 5.41
CA ASN A 382 -10.86 41.34 5.06
C ASN A 382 -11.89 42.04 4.17
N MET A 383 -12.43 41.37 3.14
CA MET A 383 -13.46 41.94 2.28
C MET A 383 -14.73 42.31 3.04
N LEU A 384 -15.19 41.45 3.95
CA LEU A 384 -16.38 41.70 4.75
C LEU A 384 -16.19 42.81 5.79
N ASP A 385 -14.97 42.98 6.30
CA ASP A 385 -14.59 44.03 7.25
C ASP A 385 -14.30 45.37 6.57
N SER A 386 -13.92 45.35 5.29
CA SER A 386 -13.47 46.52 4.53
C SER A 386 -14.28 46.77 3.26
N ILE A 387 -15.60 46.48 3.29
CA ILE A 387 -16.53 46.72 2.17
C ILE A 387 -16.37 48.11 1.53
N PRO A 388 -16.23 49.23 2.28
CA PRO A 388 -16.06 50.55 1.68
C PRO A 388 -14.84 50.72 0.76
N TYR A 389 -13.84 49.84 0.89
CA TYR A 389 -12.61 49.86 0.11
C TYR A 389 -12.60 48.84 -1.05
N GLN A 390 -13.70 48.10 -1.24
CA GLN A 390 -13.84 47.14 -2.34
C GLN A 390 -14.40 47.80 -3.60
N SER A 391 -14.34 47.09 -4.73
CA SER A 391 -14.99 47.57 -5.96
C SER A 391 -16.52 47.57 -5.81
N LYS A 392 -17.22 48.55 -6.42
CA LYS A 392 -18.68 48.79 -6.27
C LYS A 392 -19.16 48.62 -4.80
N PRO A 393 -18.61 49.41 -3.85
CA PRO A 393 -18.82 49.19 -2.43
C PRO A 393 -20.29 49.24 -2.03
N ASP A 394 -21.08 50.15 -2.62
CA ASP A 394 -22.51 50.27 -2.34
C ASP A 394 -23.30 49.04 -2.79
N LEU A 395 -22.96 48.47 -3.94
CA LEU A 395 -23.61 47.25 -4.44
C LEU A 395 -23.22 46.05 -3.58
N LEU A 396 -21.93 45.91 -3.26
CA LEU A 396 -21.45 44.85 -2.38
C LEU A 396 -22.14 44.92 -1.02
N ALA A 397 -22.23 46.10 -0.41
CA ALA A 397 -22.89 46.30 0.88
C ALA A 397 -24.34 45.81 0.86
N LYS A 398 -25.09 46.11 -0.21
CA LYS A 398 -26.49 45.69 -0.36
C LYS A 398 -26.64 44.19 -0.58
N VAL A 399 -25.76 43.57 -1.37
CA VAL A 399 -25.72 42.11 -1.57
C VAL A 399 -25.37 41.40 -0.27
N ILE A 400 -24.36 41.88 0.46
CA ILE A 400 -23.98 41.31 1.77
C ILE A 400 -25.12 41.49 2.78
N ALA A 401 -25.81 42.62 2.76
CA ALA A 401 -26.99 42.85 3.61
C ALA A 401 -28.15 41.90 3.27
N SER A 402 -28.42 41.62 1.99
CA SER A 402 -29.48 40.68 1.57
C SER A 402 -29.21 39.24 2.05
N LEU A 403 -27.94 38.88 2.22
CA LEU A 403 -27.48 37.61 2.77
C LEU A 403 -27.38 37.58 4.31
N GLY A 404 -27.74 38.65 5.02
CA GLY A 404 -27.75 38.70 6.50
C GLY A 404 -26.71 39.63 7.13
N GLY A 405 -25.83 40.22 6.34
CA GLY A 405 -24.80 41.17 6.77
C GLY A 405 -23.46 40.52 7.13
N SER A 406 -22.39 41.33 7.13
CA SER A 406 -21.01 40.87 7.33
C SER A 406 -20.82 40.05 8.60
N GLN A 407 -21.42 40.47 9.73
CA GLN A 407 -21.20 39.80 11.01
C GLN A 407 -21.81 38.39 11.04
N ALA A 408 -23.00 38.21 10.46
CA ALA A 408 -23.64 36.90 10.36
C ALA A 408 -22.82 35.96 9.45
N LEU A 409 -22.39 36.45 8.27
CA LEU A 409 -21.59 35.65 7.32
C LEU A 409 -20.21 35.26 7.89
N LYS A 410 -19.57 36.14 8.64
CA LYS A 410 -18.30 35.85 9.33
C LYS A 410 -18.43 34.78 10.42
N SER A 411 -19.62 34.61 11.00
CA SER A 411 -19.87 33.64 12.08
C SER A 411 -20.09 32.21 11.59
N ILE A 412 -20.11 31.99 10.28
CA ILE A 412 -20.29 30.67 9.69
C ILE A 412 -18.97 29.89 9.79
N GLU A 413 -18.98 28.82 10.58
CA GLU A 413 -17.87 27.88 10.75
C GLU A 413 -18.16 26.54 10.06
N LYS A 414 -19.44 26.15 10.03
CA LYS A 414 -19.92 24.89 9.43
C LYS A 414 -21.20 25.14 8.65
N ALA A 415 -21.38 24.41 7.56
CA ALA A 415 -22.61 24.42 6.79
C ALA A 415 -22.99 23.00 6.37
N HIS A 416 -24.29 22.72 6.32
CA HIS A 416 -24.87 21.49 5.78
C HIS A 416 -26.01 21.83 4.84
N MET A 417 -26.05 21.17 3.69
CA MET A 417 -27.08 21.33 2.68
C MET A 417 -27.58 19.96 2.24
N LEU A 418 -28.90 19.78 2.26
CA LEU A 418 -29.56 18.60 1.70
C LEU A 418 -30.39 19.04 0.49
N SER A 419 -30.13 18.43 -0.65
CA SER A 419 -30.73 18.77 -1.93
C SER A 419 -31.34 17.56 -2.62
N LYS A 420 -32.47 17.77 -3.30
CA LYS A 420 -33.04 16.86 -4.30
C LYS A 420 -32.77 17.40 -5.69
N LEU A 421 -32.23 16.56 -6.57
CA LEU A 421 -31.99 16.90 -7.96
C LEU A 421 -33.08 16.30 -8.85
N PHE A 422 -33.54 17.09 -9.82
CA PHE A 422 -34.50 16.70 -10.85
C PHE A 422 -33.87 16.98 -12.20
N ILE A 423 -33.41 15.92 -12.87
CA ILE A 423 -32.84 16.00 -14.21
C ILE A 423 -33.97 15.80 -15.22
N GLU A 424 -34.01 16.64 -16.25
CA GLU A 424 -34.99 16.50 -17.32
C GLU A 424 -34.89 15.11 -17.99
N GLY A 425 -36.05 14.48 -18.22
CA GLY A 425 -36.12 13.13 -18.81
C GLY A 425 -35.72 11.96 -17.87
N ASN A 426 -35.18 12.22 -16.67
CA ASN A 426 -34.80 11.19 -15.71
C ASN A 426 -35.85 11.02 -14.59
N ARG A 427 -36.29 9.79 -14.35
CA ARG A 427 -37.26 9.45 -13.28
C ARG A 427 -36.61 8.98 -11.98
N VAL A 428 -35.29 8.82 -11.95
CA VAL A 428 -34.57 8.35 -10.77
C VAL A 428 -34.42 9.51 -9.78
N SER A 429 -34.87 9.31 -8.54
CA SER A 429 -34.67 10.29 -7.48
C SER A 429 -33.19 10.40 -7.12
N GLN A 430 -32.71 11.62 -7.14
CA GLN A 430 -31.32 11.97 -6.92
C GLN A 430 -31.23 12.86 -5.69
N THR A 431 -30.38 12.49 -4.73
CA THR A 431 -30.16 13.29 -3.52
C THR A 431 -28.69 13.62 -3.36
N GLU A 432 -28.40 14.87 -3.04
CA GLU A 432 -27.08 15.35 -2.68
C GLU A 432 -27.11 15.86 -1.24
N GLU A 433 -26.19 15.38 -0.44
CA GLU A 433 -25.96 15.85 0.91
C GLU A 433 -24.54 16.40 0.99
N LYS A 434 -24.42 17.68 1.35
CA LYS A 434 -23.17 18.42 1.31
C LYS A 434 -22.85 18.95 2.70
N TRP A 435 -21.61 18.79 3.16
CA TRP A 435 -21.10 19.38 4.40
C TRP A 435 -19.84 20.14 4.11
N ALA A 436 -19.69 21.29 4.75
CA ALA A 436 -18.51 22.12 4.57
C ALA A 436 -18.09 22.76 5.90
N THR A 437 -16.79 22.96 6.01
CA THR A 437 -16.11 23.83 6.98
C THR A 437 -15.10 24.68 6.20
N THR A 438 -14.42 25.63 6.84
CA THR A 438 -13.41 26.45 6.16
C THR A 438 -12.19 25.67 5.64
N SER A 439 -12.08 24.37 5.95
CA SER A 439 -10.95 23.53 5.56
C SER A 439 -11.34 22.13 5.08
N ASN A 440 -12.62 21.76 5.16
CA ASN A 440 -13.08 20.42 4.79
C ASN A 440 -14.41 20.48 4.05
N TYR A 441 -14.60 19.58 3.10
CA TYR A 441 -15.83 19.43 2.32
C TYR A 441 -16.17 17.96 2.15
N LEU A 442 -17.45 17.64 2.14
CA LEU A 442 -17.99 16.33 1.83
C LEU A 442 -19.20 16.50 0.93
N LEU A 443 -19.18 15.83 -0.22
CA LEU A 443 -20.36 15.53 -1.00
C LEU A 443 -20.69 14.05 -0.82
N LYS A 444 -21.95 13.76 -0.51
CA LYS A 444 -22.55 12.44 -0.63
C LYS A 444 -23.70 12.53 -1.61
N LYS A 445 -23.58 11.84 -2.73
CA LYS A 445 -24.56 11.81 -3.80
C LYS A 445 -25.12 10.40 -3.92
N LYS A 446 -26.44 10.26 -3.95
CA LYS A 446 -27.12 8.96 -4.05
C LYS A 446 -27.85 8.86 -5.38
N MET A 447 -27.42 7.94 -6.24
CA MET A 447 -27.97 7.66 -7.57
C MET A 447 -27.72 6.20 -7.97
N PRO A 448 -28.77 5.38 -8.10
CA PRO A 448 -29.03 4.19 -7.26
C PRO A 448 -27.95 3.78 -6.23
N GLU A 449 -26.67 3.84 -6.59
CA GLU A 449 -25.49 3.65 -5.73
C GLU A 449 -24.97 4.98 -5.13
N ASN A 450 -23.96 4.93 -4.25
CA ASN A 450 -23.39 6.15 -3.64
C ASN A 450 -22.15 6.65 -4.39
N TYR A 451 -22.03 7.97 -4.48
CA TYR A 451 -20.85 8.69 -4.91
C TYR A 451 -20.42 9.65 -3.81
N TYR A 452 -19.12 9.74 -3.56
CA TYR A 452 -18.55 10.62 -2.54
C TYR A 452 -17.43 11.49 -3.11
N GLU A 453 -17.37 12.73 -2.64
CA GLU A 453 -16.19 13.59 -2.76
C GLU A 453 -15.83 14.10 -1.38
N ILE A 454 -14.56 14.05 -1.03
CA ILE A 454 -14.06 14.51 0.26
C ILE A 454 -12.89 15.44 0.02
N VAL A 455 -12.90 16.58 0.69
CA VAL A 455 -11.73 17.44 0.89
C VAL A 455 -11.43 17.47 2.38
N ASN A 456 -10.19 17.16 2.75
CA ASN A 456 -9.68 17.23 4.11
C ASN A 456 -8.38 18.04 4.11
N GLY A 457 -8.49 19.33 4.40
CA GLY A 457 -7.39 20.28 4.26
C GLY A 457 -6.83 20.29 2.84
N PRO A 458 -5.52 20.02 2.64
CA PRO A 458 -4.88 20.05 1.31
C PRO A 458 -5.18 18.82 0.45
N GLU A 459 -5.86 17.81 0.98
CA GLU A 459 -6.11 16.55 0.29
C GLU A 459 -7.56 16.45 -0.18
N ALA A 460 -7.78 15.83 -1.34
CA ALA A 460 -9.11 15.54 -1.84
C ALA A 460 -9.18 14.17 -2.50
N TRP A 461 -10.32 13.50 -2.35
CA TRP A 461 -10.59 12.18 -2.91
C TRP A 461 -12.03 12.07 -3.42
N SER A 462 -12.25 11.15 -4.37
CA SER A 462 -13.60 10.73 -4.79
C SER A 462 -13.74 9.22 -4.76
N HIS A 463 -14.98 8.75 -4.71
CA HIS A 463 -15.34 7.33 -4.74
C HIS A 463 -16.71 7.15 -5.41
N ASP A 464 -16.84 6.19 -6.34
CA ASP A 464 -18.10 5.80 -6.97
C ASP A 464 -18.34 4.29 -6.75
N ASP A 465 -19.45 3.95 -6.10
CA ASP A 465 -19.86 2.55 -5.85
C ASP A 465 -20.13 1.76 -7.16
N ARG A 466 -20.34 2.44 -8.30
CA ARG A 466 -20.58 1.81 -9.61
C ARG A 466 -19.32 1.25 -10.27
N GLU A 467 -18.13 1.61 -9.78
CA GLU A 467 -16.89 0.97 -10.22
C GLU A 467 -16.83 -0.47 -9.68
N SER A 468 -17.50 -1.40 -10.37
CA SER A 468 -17.59 -2.80 -9.96
C SER A 468 -16.24 -3.51 -10.14
N GLY A 469 -15.61 -3.91 -9.03
CA GLY A 469 -14.41 -4.75 -9.02
C GLY A 469 -13.75 -4.80 -7.63
N VAL A 470 -12.74 -5.66 -7.46
CA VAL A 470 -11.91 -5.79 -6.24
C VAL A 470 -11.07 -4.51 -5.94
N ASN A 471 -11.39 -3.39 -6.62
CA ASN A 471 -10.63 -2.15 -6.68
C ASN A 471 -11.50 -0.88 -6.62
N ALA A 472 -12.76 -0.92 -6.14
CA ALA A 472 -13.49 0.30 -5.77
C ALA A 472 -12.69 1.02 -4.66
N LYS A 473 -11.78 1.91 -5.06
CA LYS A 473 -10.76 2.54 -4.22
C LYS A 473 -10.94 4.03 -4.38
N TRP A 474 -10.92 4.74 -3.26
CA TRP A 474 -10.80 6.19 -3.24
C TRP A 474 -9.70 6.69 -4.18
N ALA A 475 -10.08 7.48 -5.17
CA ALA A 475 -9.16 8.12 -6.11
C ALA A 475 -8.71 9.47 -5.53
N LYS A 476 -7.39 9.69 -5.41
CA LYS A 476 -6.84 11.00 -5.01
C LYS A 476 -7.02 11.99 -6.15
N GLN A 477 -7.55 13.16 -5.85
CA GLN A 477 -7.80 14.22 -6.83
C GLN A 477 -6.50 14.90 -7.28
N THR A 478 -6.43 15.22 -8.57
CA THR A 478 -5.35 16.05 -9.14
C THR A 478 -5.44 17.48 -8.59
N SER A 479 -4.43 18.33 -8.83
CA SER A 479 -4.47 19.75 -8.43
C SER A 479 -5.67 20.49 -9.03
N TYR A 480 -6.01 20.17 -10.28
CA TYR A 480 -7.20 20.70 -10.94
C TYR A 480 -8.49 20.27 -10.24
N GLY A 481 -8.65 18.96 -9.98
CA GLY A 481 -9.82 18.43 -9.26
C GLY A 481 -9.93 19.00 -7.83
N TYR A 482 -8.81 19.09 -7.12
CA TYR A 482 -8.76 19.75 -5.81
C TYR A 482 -9.23 21.20 -5.88
N ASN A 483 -8.73 22.00 -6.82
CA ASN A 483 -9.11 23.41 -6.96
C ASN A 483 -10.60 23.59 -7.28
N MET A 484 -11.18 22.69 -8.08
CA MET A 484 -12.61 22.67 -8.34
C MET A 484 -13.45 22.40 -7.09
N LEU A 485 -12.99 21.52 -6.20
CA LEU A 485 -13.68 21.20 -4.95
C LEU A 485 -13.42 22.24 -3.86
N ALA A 486 -12.22 22.83 -3.82
CA ALA A 486 -11.78 23.79 -2.81
C ALA A 486 -12.64 25.06 -2.79
N LYS A 487 -13.31 25.41 -3.90
CA LYS A 487 -14.29 26.52 -3.93
C LYS A 487 -15.44 26.33 -2.94
N ASN A 488 -15.77 25.09 -2.58
CA ASN A 488 -16.82 24.76 -1.61
C ASN A 488 -16.36 24.95 -0.15
N LEU A 489 -15.08 25.23 0.08
CA LEU A 489 -14.53 25.54 1.40
C LEU A 489 -14.79 27.00 1.79
N ASP A 490 -15.05 27.87 0.81
CA ASP A 490 -15.67 29.17 1.12
C ASP A 490 -17.15 28.96 1.41
N LEU A 491 -17.49 29.02 2.69
CA LEU A 491 -18.84 28.80 3.18
C LEU A 491 -19.88 29.80 2.66
N ILE A 492 -19.47 30.99 2.20
CA ILE A 492 -20.39 31.96 1.57
C ILE A 492 -20.73 31.50 0.15
N ASN A 493 -19.72 31.17 -0.64
CA ASN A 493 -19.90 30.56 -1.95
C ASN A 493 -20.68 29.23 -1.84
N PHE A 494 -20.40 28.40 -0.84
CA PHE A 494 -21.10 27.13 -0.62
C PHE A 494 -22.62 27.27 -0.45
N ILE A 495 -23.09 28.27 0.30
CA ILE A 495 -24.52 28.45 0.59
C ILE A 495 -25.26 29.33 -0.43
N SER A 496 -24.54 30.23 -1.11
CA SER A 496 -25.16 31.27 -1.96
C SER A 496 -24.67 31.27 -3.41
N ASP A 497 -23.66 30.49 -3.75
CA ASP A 497 -22.91 30.54 -5.02
C ASP A 497 -22.26 31.92 -5.31
N LEU A 498 -22.20 32.82 -4.33
CA LEU A 498 -21.52 34.10 -4.46
C LEU A 498 -19.99 33.93 -4.37
N ARG A 499 -19.31 34.22 -5.48
CA ARG A 499 -17.84 34.25 -5.59
C ARG A 499 -17.28 35.59 -5.14
N LEU A 500 -17.14 35.77 -3.83
CA LEU A 500 -16.52 36.98 -3.26
C LEU A 500 -15.04 37.12 -3.64
N ASP A 501 -14.35 36.00 -3.83
CA ASP A 501 -12.92 35.96 -4.16
C ASP A 501 -12.56 36.70 -5.46
N VAL A 502 -13.50 36.81 -6.40
CA VAL A 502 -13.33 37.53 -7.69
C VAL A 502 -14.11 38.84 -7.74
N TRP A 503 -14.71 39.27 -6.63
CA TRP A 503 -15.62 40.44 -6.63
C TRP A 503 -14.96 41.71 -7.17
N ASN A 504 -13.71 41.93 -6.79
CA ASN A 504 -12.94 43.10 -7.19
C ASN A 504 -12.53 43.10 -8.66
N ASP A 505 -12.54 41.93 -9.30
CA ASP A 505 -12.16 41.75 -10.70
C ASP A 505 -13.35 41.92 -11.65
N PHE A 506 -14.58 41.92 -11.13
CA PHE A 506 -15.76 42.21 -11.95
C PHE A 506 -15.68 43.62 -12.54
N GLU A 507 -16.32 43.82 -13.67
CA GLU A 507 -16.65 45.09 -14.28
C GLU A 507 -18.18 45.23 -14.27
N LEU A 508 -18.68 46.42 -13.93
CA LEU A 508 -20.12 46.68 -13.98
C LEU A 508 -20.48 47.10 -15.41
N LEU A 509 -21.27 46.27 -16.07
CA LEU A 509 -21.80 46.51 -17.41
C LEU A 509 -23.14 47.26 -17.35
N GLY A 510 -23.75 47.45 -18.52
CA GLY A 510 -25.10 48.01 -18.61
C GLY A 510 -26.13 47.12 -17.93
N ASP A 511 -27.22 47.71 -17.46
CA ASP A 511 -28.31 46.95 -16.85
C ASP A 511 -28.91 45.96 -17.84
N GLU A 512 -29.25 44.76 -17.36
CA GLU A 512 -29.80 43.69 -18.20
C GLU A 512 -31.09 43.13 -17.61
N MET A 513 -32.02 42.76 -18.49
CA MET A 513 -33.26 42.08 -18.11
C MET A 513 -33.04 40.57 -18.15
N VAL A 514 -33.06 39.92 -16.99
CA VAL A 514 -32.88 38.46 -16.86
C VAL A 514 -34.10 37.88 -16.16
N GLU A 515 -34.77 36.91 -16.80
CA GLU A 515 -36.00 36.29 -16.28
C GLU A 515 -37.08 37.31 -15.83
N GLY A 516 -37.22 38.40 -16.60
CA GLY A 516 -38.18 39.47 -16.31
C GLY A 516 -37.79 40.42 -15.18
N LYS A 517 -36.55 40.34 -14.66
CA LYS A 517 -36.02 41.22 -13.61
C LYS A 517 -34.93 42.12 -14.14
N LEU A 518 -34.99 43.41 -13.80
CA LEU A 518 -33.92 44.35 -14.09
C LEU A 518 -32.75 44.10 -13.13
N CYS A 519 -31.59 43.77 -13.68
CA CYS A 519 -30.42 43.35 -12.93
C CYS A 519 -29.23 44.29 -13.15
N TYR A 520 -28.40 44.43 -12.12
CA TYR A 520 -26.99 44.81 -12.30
C TYR A 520 -26.27 43.64 -12.97
N HIS A 521 -25.50 43.92 -14.03
CA HIS A 521 -24.71 42.93 -14.74
C HIS A 521 -23.22 43.13 -14.45
N LEU A 522 -22.60 42.14 -13.83
CA LEU A 522 -21.17 42.11 -13.54
C LEU A 522 -20.49 41.09 -14.45
N ASN A 523 -19.38 41.45 -15.10
CA ASN A 523 -18.58 40.56 -15.94
C ASN A 523 -17.12 40.49 -15.46
N TYR A 524 -16.51 39.31 -15.45
CA TYR A 524 -15.08 39.15 -15.25
C TYR A 524 -14.52 38.13 -16.25
N PHE A 525 -13.61 38.60 -17.10
CA PHE A 525 -12.97 37.79 -18.13
C PHE A 525 -11.52 37.44 -17.75
N GLU A 526 -11.31 36.22 -17.26
CA GLU A 526 -9.99 35.68 -16.93
C GLU A 526 -9.24 35.28 -18.22
N LYS A 527 -7.97 35.69 -18.30
CA LYS A 527 -7.05 35.37 -19.41
C LYS A 527 -5.89 34.52 -18.91
N THR A 528 -5.39 33.64 -19.78
CA THR A 528 -4.19 32.81 -19.52
C THR A 528 -3.22 32.86 -20.70
N LEU A 529 -2.02 32.33 -20.54
CA LEU A 529 -1.05 32.17 -21.63
C LEU A 529 -1.13 30.75 -22.19
N ASN A 530 -1.13 30.62 -23.52
CA ASN A 530 -1.00 29.32 -24.17
C ASN A 530 0.47 28.87 -24.29
N SER A 531 0.70 27.68 -24.86
CA SER A 531 2.06 27.13 -25.09
C SER A 531 2.95 27.97 -26.00
N ALA A 532 2.37 28.93 -26.75
CA ALA A 532 3.09 29.89 -27.58
C ALA A 532 3.23 31.27 -26.89
N ASN A 533 3.03 31.37 -25.57
CA ASN A 533 3.04 32.60 -24.77
C ASN A 533 2.08 33.68 -25.29
N ARG A 534 0.98 33.29 -25.94
CA ARG A 534 -0.08 34.22 -26.34
C ARG A 534 -1.17 34.25 -25.29
N THR A 535 -1.63 35.45 -24.96
CA THR A 535 -2.80 35.65 -24.11
C THR A 535 -4.04 35.11 -24.80
N ILE A 536 -4.70 34.14 -24.18
CA ILE A 536 -5.93 33.51 -24.64
C ILE A 536 -7.02 33.63 -23.55
N PRO A 537 -8.30 33.58 -23.94
CA PRO A 537 -9.41 33.39 -23.01
C PRO A 537 -9.20 32.17 -22.10
N LYS A 538 -9.54 32.28 -20.82
CA LYS A 538 -9.58 31.15 -19.89
C LYS A 538 -10.99 30.92 -19.35
N THR A 539 -11.58 31.95 -18.75
CA THR A 539 -12.94 31.83 -18.19
C THR A 539 -13.65 33.18 -18.23
N ASP A 540 -14.90 33.18 -18.68
CA ASP A 540 -15.77 34.34 -18.65
C ASP A 540 -16.86 34.14 -17.59
N HIS A 541 -16.96 35.07 -16.65
CA HIS A 541 -17.90 35.03 -15.54
C HIS A 541 -18.91 36.16 -15.65
N HIS A 542 -20.20 35.83 -15.63
CA HIS A 542 -21.27 36.80 -15.54
C HIS A 542 -22.05 36.59 -14.25
N LEU A 543 -22.40 37.69 -13.57
CA LEU A 543 -23.21 37.69 -12.36
C LEU A 543 -24.31 38.74 -12.49
N PHE A 544 -25.55 38.31 -12.27
CA PHE A 544 -26.73 39.15 -12.41
C PHE A 544 -27.40 39.33 -11.05
N ILE A 545 -27.52 40.57 -10.59
CA ILE A 545 -28.05 40.91 -9.27
C ILE A 545 -29.30 41.76 -9.41
N ASP A 546 -30.41 41.32 -8.81
CA ASP A 546 -31.70 42.01 -8.86
C ASP A 546 -31.58 43.43 -8.26
N LYS A 547 -32.04 44.44 -8.99
CA LYS A 547 -31.99 45.83 -8.51
C LYS A 547 -32.94 46.14 -7.35
N THR A 548 -33.96 45.32 -7.15
CA THR A 548 -34.99 45.57 -6.15
C THR A 548 -34.59 45.05 -4.77
N ASN A 549 -34.13 43.81 -4.72
CA ASN A 549 -33.82 43.12 -3.46
C ASN A 549 -32.36 42.68 -3.31
N HIS A 550 -31.52 42.94 -4.33
CA HIS A 550 -30.08 42.66 -4.32
C HIS A 550 -29.74 41.18 -4.09
N SER A 551 -30.65 40.28 -4.50
CA SER A 551 -30.40 38.85 -4.59
C SER A 551 -29.75 38.49 -5.92
N ILE A 552 -28.99 37.41 -5.96
CA ILE A 552 -28.41 36.89 -7.19
C ILE A 552 -29.54 36.26 -8.01
N VAL A 553 -29.76 36.73 -9.24
CA VAL A 553 -30.76 36.18 -10.14
C VAL A 553 -30.16 35.04 -10.95
N ALA A 554 -28.98 35.28 -11.50
CA ALA A 554 -28.28 34.31 -12.33
C ALA A 554 -26.76 34.45 -12.21
N SER A 555 -26.06 33.35 -12.48
CA SER A 555 -24.62 33.35 -12.75
C SER A 555 -24.34 32.52 -13.98
N GLU A 556 -23.47 33.01 -14.85
CA GLU A 556 -23.03 32.29 -16.04
C GLU A 556 -21.52 32.16 -16.03
N LYS A 557 -21.04 31.03 -16.53
CA LYS A 557 -19.63 30.71 -16.63
C LYS A 557 -19.35 30.05 -17.96
N THR A 558 -18.45 30.63 -18.74
CA THR A 558 -17.93 30.02 -19.96
C THR A 558 -16.46 29.67 -19.76
N GLU A 559 -16.07 28.41 -19.90
CA GLU A 559 -14.66 28.01 -19.91
C GLU A 559 -14.16 27.83 -21.34
N TYR A 560 -12.89 28.17 -21.55
CA TYR A 560 -12.23 28.09 -22.83
C TYR A 560 -10.99 27.20 -22.74
N ASP A 561 -10.95 26.15 -23.57
CA ASP A 561 -9.76 25.32 -23.77
C ASP A 561 -9.03 25.77 -25.03
N ASN A 562 -7.78 26.23 -24.84
CA ASN A 562 -6.96 26.82 -25.91
C ASN A 562 -7.67 27.93 -26.71
N GLY A 563 -8.53 28.70 -26.04
CA GLY A 563 -9.30 29.80 -26.64
C GLY A 563 -10.60 29.39 -27.33
N ASN A 564 -10.94 28.10 -27.38
CA ASN A 564 -12.23 27.61 -27.86
C ASN A 564 -13.16 27.33 -26.68
N LYS A 565 -14.44 27.71 -26.79
CA LYS A 565 -15.47 27.38 -25.78
C LYS A 565 -15.50 25.87 -25.58
N SER A 566 -15.28 25.41 -24.35
CA SER A 566 -15.30 23.98 -23.99
C SER A 566 -16.44 23.63 -23.04
N PHE A 567 -16.89 24.60 -22.25
CA PHE A 567 -17.94 24.40 -21.25
C PHE A 567 -18.71 25.70 -21.03
N PHE A 568 -20.02 25.59 -20.86
CA PHE A 568 -20.87 26.67 -20.39
C PHE A 568 -21.79 26.17 -19.28
N GLU A 569 -21.93 26.97 -18.22
CA GLU A 569 -22.87 26.74 -17.13
C GLU A 569 -23.63 28.04 -16.86
N ARG A 570 -24.96 27.96 -16.86
CA ARG A 570 -25.86 28.98 -16.34
C ARG A 570 -26.63 28.44 -15.15
N LYS A 571 -26.63 29.20 -14.07
CA LYS A 571 -27.41 28.92 -12.86
C LYS A 571 -28.45 30.01 -12.66
N LEU A 572 -29.72 29.63 -12.54
CA LEU A 572 -30.82 30.52 -12.17
C LEU A 572 -31.22 30.26 -10.73
N PHE A 573 -31.18 31.31 -9.90
CA PHE A 573 -31.45 31.23 -8.47
C PHE A 573 -32.86 31.71 -8.16
N LEU A 574 -33.66 30.82 -7.57
CA LEU A 574 -35.10 31.00 -7.36
C LEU A 574 -35.47 30.63 -5.93
N ASP A 575 -36.70 30.98 -5.54
CA ASP A 575 -37.30 30.64 -4.23
C ASP A 575 -36.38 31.04 -3.07
N TYR A 576 -36.08 32.32 -2.98
CA TYR A 576 -35.29 32.88 -1.88
C TYR A 576 -36.07 32.81 -0.57
N ARG A 577 -35.49 32.22 0.47
CA ARG A 577 -36.11 32.08 1.79
C ARG A 577 -35.18 32.58 2.91
N PRO A 578 -35.73 33.16 3.98
CA PRO A 578 -34.95 33.66 5.10
C PRO A 578 -34.38 32.50 5.93
N VAL A 579 -33.12 32.62 6.35
CA VAL A 579 -32.45 31.69 7.26
C VAL A 579 -32.15 32.40 8.57
N LEU A 580 -32.80 31.98 9.65
CA LEU A 580 -32.73 32.63 10.97
C LEU A 580 -31.29 32.76 11.50
N ALA A 581 -30.47 31.72 11.32
CA ALA A 581 -29.08 31.71 11.76
C ALA A 581 -28.20 32.74 11.03
N LEU A 582 -28.66 33.28 9.88
CA LEU A 582 -28.02 34.35 9.14
C LEU A 582 -28.73 35.69 9.33
N ASN A 583 -29.27 35.95 10.53
CA ASN A 583 -30.03 37.18 10.79
C ASN A 583 -31.17 37.39 9.76
N SER A 584 -31.86 36.30 9.41
CA SER A 584 -32.90 36.26 8.38
C SER A 584 -32.44 36.66 6.96
N GLY A 585 -31.14 36.52 6.67
CA GLY A 585 -30.61 36.60 5.32
C GLY A 585 -31.27 35.59 4.38
N ASN A 586 -31.49 35.99 3.13
CA ASN A 586 -32.22 35.17 2.16
C ASN A 586 -31.25 34.33 1.32
N LEU A 587 -31.47 33.01 1.29
CA LEU A 587 -30.73 32.07 0.43
C LEU A 587 -31.65 31.44 -0.61
N PRO A 588 -31.15 31.07 -1.80
CA PRO A 588 -31.97 30.42 -2.81
C PRO A 588 -32.21 28.96 -2.41
N PHE A 589 -33.49 28.53 -2.41
CA PHE A 589 -33.88 27.13 -2.15
C PHE A 589 -34.12 26.34 -3.43
N LYS A 590 -34.18 27.01 -4.59
CA LYS A 590 -34.26 26.36 -5.90
C LYS A 590 -33.19 26.93 -6.83
N VAL A 591 -32.44 26.05 -7.48
CA VAL A 591 -31.46 26.43 -8.51
C VAL A 591 -31.72 25.63 -9.76
N VAL A 592 -31.84 26.31 -10.90
CA VAL A 592 -31.92 25.65 -12.22
C VAL A 592 -30.57 25.76 -12.89
N TYR A 593 -30.03 24.63 -13.31
CA TYR A 593 -28.75 24.51 -13.99
C TYR A 593 -28.99 24.22 -15.46
N GLU A 594 -28.33 24.98 -16.31
CA GLU A 594 -28.24 24.79 -17.76
C GLU A 594 -26.75 24.61 -18.07
N ILE A 595 -26.35 23.40 -18.46
CA ILE A 595 -24.96 23.06 -18.75
C ILE A 595 -24.85 22.66 -20.22
N GLU A 596 -23.87 23.21 -20.91
CA GLU A 596 -23.50 22.83 -22.28
C GLU A 596 -22.03 22.40 -22.26
N ASP A 597 -21.79 21.13 -22.55
CA ASP A 597 -20.46 20.54 -22.64
C ASP A 597 -20.29 19.72 -23.93
N PHE A 598 -19.17 18.98 -24.06
CA PHE A 598 -18.93 18.11 -25.21
C PHE A 598 -20.02 17.06 -25.46
N ASN A 599 -20.77 16.67 -24.43
CA ASN A 599 -21.82 15.66 -24.50
C ASN A 599 -23.20 16.26 -24.81
N GLY A 600 -23.30 17.59 -24.93
CA GLY A 600 -24.53 18.32 -25.28
C GLY A 600 -25.09 19.16 -24.14
N GLU A 601 -26.36 19.54 -24.27
CA GLU A 601 -27.08 20.36 -23.30
C GLU A 601 -27.73 19.48 -22.22
N THR A 602 -27.50 19.83 -20.96
CA THR A 602 -28.12 19.20 -19.79
C THR A 602 -28.80 20.26 -18.94
N VAL A 603 -30.11 20.08 -18.69
CA VAL A 603 -30.89 20.93 -17.80
C VAL A 603 -31.36 20.13 -16.58
N TYR A 604 -31.11 20.65 -15.38
CA TYR A 604 -31.61 20.05 -14.16
C TYR A 604 -31.91 21.09 -13.08
N GLN A 605 -32.73 20.69 -12.10
CA GLN A 605 -33.14 21.53 -10.99
C GLN A 605 -32.65 20.95 -9.66
N GLU A 606 -32.03 21.78 -8.84
CA GLU A 606 -31.72 21.50 -7.43
C GLU A 606 -32.77 22.16 -6.54
N TRP A 607 -33.43 21.34 -5.72
CA TRP A 607 -34.27 21.79 -4.62
C TRP A 607 -33.55 21.56 -3.32
N ARG A 608 -33.08 22.64 -2.68
CA ARG A 608 -32.40 22.60 -1.39
C ARG A 608 -33.46 22.45 -0.32
N GLU A 609 -33.67 21.23 0.16
CA GLU A 609 -34.68 20.94 1.18
C GLU A 609 -34.28 21.52 2.54
N LYS A 610 -32.97 21.57 2.80
CA LYS A 610 -32.42 22.03 4.07
C LYS A 610 -31.10 22.77 3.86
N ILE A 611 -30.94 23.89 4.55
CA ILE A 611 -29.68 24.61 4.69
C ILE A 611 -29.48 24.91 6.18
N ASP A 612 -28.54 24.22 6.83
CA ASP A 612 -28.20 24.44 8.22
C ASP A 612 -26.88 25.20 8.35
N ILE A 613 -26.87 26.20 9.22
CA ILE A 613 -25.70 27.01 9.56
C ILE A 613 -25.23 26.63 10.96
N ASN A 614 -23.93 26.38 11.09
CA ASN A 614 -23.29 25.87 12.29
C ASN A 614 -23.95 24.62 12.90
N PRO A 615 -24.30 23.59 12.10
CA PRO A 615 -24.87 22.35 12.63
C PRO A 615 -23.85 21.57 13.48
N VAL A 616 -24.38 20.72 14.37
CA VAL A 616 -23.57 19.87 15.24
C VAL A 616 -23.14 18.60 14.50
N PHE A 617 -21.96 18.63 13.89
CA PHE A 617 -21.26 17.44 13.38
C PHE A 617 -19.76 17.45 13.73
N GLY A 618 -19.17 16.25 13.84
CA GLY A 618 -17.74 16.07 14.09
C GLY A 618 -16.92 15.95 12.80
N ASN A 619 -15.66 16.39 12.83
CA ASN A 619 -14.77 16.41 11.65
C ASN A 619 -14.48 15.03 11.05
N ARG A 620 -14.78 13.94 11.78
CA ARG A 620 -14.62 12.57 11.30
C ARG A 620 -15.36 12.29 9.99
N ILE A 621 -16.43 13.02 9.68
CA ILE A 621 -17.18 12.82 8.42
C ILE A 621 -16.35 13.16 7.17
N PHE A 622 -15.27 13.94 7.32
CA PHE A 622 -14.36 14.29 6.22
C PHE A 622 -13.18 13.31 6.09
N ILE A 623 -13.23 12.16 6.76
CA ILE A 623 -12.22 11.11 6.68
C ILE A 623 -12.74 10.01 5.77
N LYS A 624 -12.05 9.74 4.66
CA LYS A 624 -12.47 8.74 3.67
C LYS A 624 -12.63 7.34 4.25
N GLU A 625 -11.80 7.00 5.24
CA GLU A 625 -11.82 5.72 5.96
C GLU A 625 -13.10 5.51 6.78
N VAL A 626 -13.86 6.57 7.10
CA VAL A 626 -15.15 6.43 7.81
C VAL A 626 -16.21 5.75 6.94
N TYR A 627 -16.07 5.79 5.62
CA TYR A 627 -17.02 5.19 4.68
C TYR A 627 -16.64 3.75 4.28
N PHE A 628 -15.46 3.28 4.68
CA PHE A 628 -15.17 1.85 4.80
C PHE A 628 -15.54 1.44 6.22
N GLY A 629 -16.30 0.37 6.44
CA GLY A 629 -16.76 -0.07 7.77
C GLY A 629 -15.66 -0.50 8.78
N GLY A 630 -14.48 0.12 8.76
CA GLY A 630 -13.30 -0.16 9.58
C GLY A 630 -13.06 0.79 10.75
N PHE A 631 -13.82 1.89 10.90
CA PHE A 631 -13.86 2.61 12.18
C PHE A 631 -14.83 1.90 13.14
N LYS A 632 -14.32 0.92 13.88
CA LYS A 632 -14.91 0.47 15.14
C LYS A 632 -14.41 1.35 16.28
#